data_AF-A0AAV5WE27-F1
#
_entry.id   AF-A0AAV5WE27-F1
#
_cell.length_a   1.000
_cell.length_b   1.000
_cell.length_c   1.000
_cell.angle_alpha   90.00
_cell.angle_beta   90.00
_cell.angle_gamma   90.00
#
_symmetry.space_group_name_H-M   'P 1'
#
loop_
_entity.id
_entity.type
_entity.pdbx_description
1 polymer ?
#
loop_
_entity_poly.entity_id
_entity_poly.type
_entity_poly.pdbx_seq_one_letter_code
_entity_poly.pdbx_strand_id
1 'polypeptide(L)'
;MQWHNASVASRTEFVPSVQRLSQTLRTSQIRVPVDHEQVPGQRRSSNGLSRIRLHVLDRVNDSYRILCETRLMGELSARELPPHPLEMNDSDFTPIPLTPNGFHHCNRLFLSALLQFGSRAFPEFALLSKEEKWSIVTHFFCRFRLFEYGYRADQRFPNDPGREFSGYTMYVDAEIVQNFYPDDVANRSVSI
;
A
#
# COMPACT_ATOMS: atom_id res chain seq x y z
N MET A 1 -12.62 -3.78 -26.26
CA MET A 1 -11.44 -3.63 -25.38
C MET A 1 -11.28 -4.94 -24.64
N GLN A 2 -10.56 -5.89 -25.25
CA GLN A 2 -10.39 -7.26 -24.78
C GLN A 2 -9.25 -7.31 -23.75
N TRP A 3 -9.55 -7.78 -22.55
CA TRP A 3 -8.55 -8.09 -21.54
C TRP A 3 -7.90 -9.42 -21.92
N HIS A 4 -6.70 -9.38 -22.48
CA HIS A 4 -5.93 -10.61 -22.69
C HIS A 4 -5.43 -11.14 -21.35
N ASN A 5 -5.79 -12.41 -21.09
CA ASN A 5 -5.34 -13.21 -19.95
C ASN A 5 -3.81 -13.21 -19.86
N ALA A 6 -3.28 -12.55 -18.83
CA ALA A 6 -1.92 -12.77 -18.40
C ALA A 6 -1.84 -14.15 -17.74
N SER A 7 -1.00 -15.00 -18.31
CA SER A 7 -0.65 -16.33 -17.83
C SER A 7 -0.29 -16.30 -16.34
N VAL A 8 -1.03 -17.07 -15.54
CA VAL A 8 -0.74 -17.35 -14.13
C VAL A 8 0.43 -18.32 -14.09
N ALA A 9 1.64 -17.79 -13.94
CA ALA A 9 2.80 -18.58 -13.56
C ALA A 9 2.64 -18.99 -12.09
N SER A 10 2.44 -20.28 -11.89
CA SER A 10 2.33 -20.97 -10.61
C SER A 10 3.69 -21.10 -9.92
N ARG A 11 3.79 -20.52 -8.72
CA ARG A 11 4.54 -20.94 -7.51
C ARG A 11 4.88 -19.73 -6.67
N THR A 12 3.90 -19.25 -5.90
CA THR A 12 4.17 -18.44 -4.71
C THR A 12 4.54 -19.39 -3.59
N GLU A 13 5.84 -19.64 -3.43
CA GLU A 13 6.35 -19.95 -2.10
C GLU A 13 5.95 -18.80 -1.19
N PHE A 14 5.14 -19.09 -0.17
CA PHE A 14 4.72 -18.13 0.84
C PHE A 14 5.96 -17.71 1.61
N VAL A 15 6.55 -16.58 1.24
CA VAL A 15 7.84 -16.13 1.78
C VAL A 15 7.62 -15.68 3.24
N PRO A 16 8.32 -16.26 4.24
CA PRO A 16 8.22 -15.85 5.65
C PRO A 16 8.91 -14.50 5.95
N SER A 17 8.96 -13.57 5.00
CA SER A 17 9.85 -12.41 5.03
C SER A 17 9.27 -11.14 5.67
N VAL A 18 7.97 -11.10 5.99
CA VAL A 18 7.38 -9.90 6.63
C VAL A 18 7.82 -9.78 8.09
N GLN A 19 7.85 -10.90 8.84
CA GLN A 19 8.33 -10.90 10.24
C GLN A 19 9.82 -10.53 10.38
N ARG A 20 10.66 -10.82 9.38
CA ARG A 20 12.08 -10.39 9.41
C ARG A 20 12.24 -8.90 9.12
N LEU A 21 11.42 -8.30 8.26
CA LEU A 21 11.53 -6.88 7.93
C LEU A 21 11.09 -5.98 9.09
N SER A 22 10.04 -6.36 9.84
CA SER A 22 9.61 -5.62 11.04
C SER A 22 10.64 -5.72 12.18
N GLN A 23 11.29 -6.88 12.35
CA GLN A 23 12.40 -7.04 13.32
C GLN A 23 13.66 -6.25 12.93
N THR A 24 13.98 -6.13 11.64
CA THR A 24 15.16 -5.38 11.18
C THR A 24 14.99 -3.86 11.35
N LEU A 25 13.76 -3.36 11.27
CA LEU A 25 13.46 -1.92 11.43
C LEU A 25 13.46 -1.45 12.90
N ARG A 26 13.22 -2.32 13.89
CA ARG A 26 13.30 -1.93 15.32
C ARG A 26 14.73 -1.80 15.85
N THR A 27 15.71 -2.45 15.23
CA THR A 27 17.10 -2.47 15.72
C THR A 27 17.99 -1.41 15.08
N SER A 28 17.48 -0.64 14.12
CA SER A 28 18.26 0.33 13.34
C SER A 28 18.10 1.77 13.84
N GLN A 29 18.21 2.02 15.16
CA GLN A 29 18.59 3.35 15.63
C GLN A 29 20.11 3.53 15.50
N ILE A 30 20.58 3.62 14.25
CA ILE A 30 21.95 4.00 13.97
C ILE A 30 22.07 5.50 14.30
N ARG A 31 22.54 5.82 15.52
CA ARG A 31 23.09 7.13 15.84
C ARG A 31 24.33 7.33 14.96
N VAL A 32 24.19 8.05 13.86
CA VAL A 32 25.32 8.52 13.07
C VAL A 32 26.01 9.62 13.89
N PRO A 33 27.26 9.44 14.34
CA PRO A 33 28.03 10.54 14.93
C PRO A 33 28.35 11.52 13.80
N VAL A 34 27.87 12.75 13.91
CA VAL A 34 28.22 13.82 12.98
C VAL A 34 29.40 14.57 13.59
N ASP A 35 30.61 14.13 13.27
CA ASP A 35 31.81 14.91 13.54
C ASP A 35 31.89 16.04 12.51
N HIS A 36 31.49 17.24 12.95
CA HIS A 36 31.59 18.47 12.17
C HIS A 36 33.02 19.03 12.26
N GLU A 37 33.92 18.56 11.39
CA GLU A 37 35.09 19.37 11.02
C GLU A 37 34.63 20.56 10.16
N GLN A 38 34.67 21.75 10.76
CA GLN A 38 34.33 23.01 10.11
C GLN A 38 35.42 23.40 9.10
N VAL A 39 35.16 23.17 7.81
CA VAL A 39 35.96 23.75 6.72
C VAL A 39 35.58 25.24 6.56
N PRO A 40 36.49 26.20 6.82
CA PRO A 40 36.22 27.62 6.66
C PRO A 40 36.43 28.00 5.19
N GLY A 41 35.38 28.48 4.51
CA GLY A 41 35.60 29.19 3.23
C GLY A 41 34.55 29.11 2.13
N GLN A 42 33.35 28.52 2.35
CA GLN A 42 32.39 28.37 1.24
C GLN A 42 30.96 28.76 1.63
N ARG A 43 30.73 30.07 1.81
CA ARG A 43 29.37 30.66 1.83
C ARG A 43 28.82 30.77 0.40
N ARG A 44 28.51 29.64 -0.23
CA ARG A 44 27.67 29.61 -1.45
C ARG A 44 26.27 29.13 -1.09
N SER A 45 25.32 30.06 -1.17
CA SER A 45 23.85 29.93 -1.16
C SER A 45 23.28 28.50 -1.07
N SER A 46 23.25 27.93 0.13
CA SER A 46 22.58 26.66 0.45
C SER A 46 21.07 26.83 0.66
N ASN A 47 20.56 28.06 0.68
CA ASN A 47 19.17 28.36 1.05
C ASN A 47 18.15 27.97 -0.03
N GLY A 48 18.54 27.92 -1.31
CA GLY A 48 17.61 27.62 -2.41
C GLY A 48 17.20 26.15 -2.51
N LEU A 49 18.16 25.22 -2.39
CA LEU A 49 17.91 23.79 -2.48
C LEU A 49 17.08 23.25 -1.32
N SER A 50 17.30 23.77 -0.11
CA SER A 50 16.51 23.41 1.07
C SER A 50 15.04 23.78 0.91
N ARG A 51 14.75 24.95 0.31
CA ARG A 51 13.37 25.41 0.09
C ARG A 51 12.63 24.57 -0.95
N ILE A 52 13.29 24.16 -2.03
CA ILE A 52 12.71 23.29 -3.07
C ILE A 52 12.42 21.89 -2.49
N ARG A 53 13.34 21.34 -1.69
CA ARG A 53 13.16 20.03 -1.06
C ARG A 53 11.96 19.99 -0.11
N LEU A 54 11.80 21.02 0.73
CA LEU A 54 10.64 21.15 1.62
C LEU A 54 9.33 21.12 0.81
N HIS A 55 9.26 21.87 -0.29
CA HIS A 55 8.08 21.91 -1.13
C HIS A 55 7.73 20.56 -1.79
N VAL A 56 8.72 19.76 -2.20
CA VAL A 56 8.44 18.42 -2.78
C VAL A 56 7.90 17.48 -1.71
N LEU A 57 8.49 17.46 -0.52
CA LEU A 57 8.04 16.61 0.59
C LEU A 57 6.63 16.98 1.04
N ASP A 58 6.30 18.27 1.12
CA ASP A 58 4.97 18.74 1.46
C ASP A 58 3.93 18.24 0.45
N ARG A 59 4.22 18.35 -0.85
CA ARG A 59 3.33 17.82 -1.91
C ARG A 59 3.16 16.31 -1.82
N VAL A 60 4.23 15.56 -1.54
CA VAL A 60 4.17 14.10 -1.40
C VAL A 60 3.33 13.73 -0.19
N ASN A 61 3.52 14.40 0.95
CA ASN A 61 2.76 14.18 2.18
C ASN A 61 1.27 14.46 1.99
N ASP A 62 0.92 15.62 1.42
CA ASP A 62 -0.47 15.97 1.14
C ASP A 62 -1.12 15.00 0.14
N SER A 63 -0.38 14.61 -0.90
CA SER A 63 -0.87 13.64 -1.88
C SER A 63 -1.07 12.26 -1.25
N TYR A 64 -0.17 11.84 -0.37
CA TYR A 64 -0.27 10.56 0.35
C TYR A 64 -1.48 10.55 1.29
N ARG A 65 -1.71 11.63 2.04
CA ARG A 65 -2.91 11.78 2.87
C ARG A 65 -4.20 11.60 2.05
N ILE A 66 -4.28 12.27 0.90
CA ILE A 66 -5.45 12.17 0.02
C ILE A 66 -5.59 10.77 -0.58
N LEU A 67 -4.49 10.10 -0.93
CA LEU A 67 -4.50 8.69 -1.36
C LEU A 67 -5.12 7.78 -0.28
N CYS A 68 -4.69 7.94 0.97
CA CYS A 68 -5.21 7.21 2.12
C CYS A 68 -6.70 7.47 2.35
N GLU A 69 -7.11 8.73 2.41
CA GLU A 69 -8.52 9.14 2.60
C GLU A 69 -9.42 8.61 1.47
N THR A 70 -8.98 8.76 0.21
CA THR A 70 -9.74 8.28 -0.96
C THR A 70 -9.99 6.78 -0.89
N ARG A 71 -8.97 6.01 -0.47
CA ARG A 71 -9.09 4.56 -0.32
C ARG A 71 -9.99 4.19 0.85
N LEU A 72 -9.77 4.78 2.03
CA LEU A 72 -10.62 4.56 3.19
C LEU A 72 -12.10 4.78 2.87
N MET A 73 -12.43 5.97 2.35
CA MET A 73 -13.81 6.35 2.02
C MET A 73 -14.39 5.46 0.92
N GLY A 74 -13.60 5.20 -0.14
CA GLY A 74 -14.03 4.35 -1.25
C GLY A 74 -14.34 2.93 -0.79
N GLU A 75 -13.49 2.35 0.05
CA GLU A 75 -13.69 0.99 0.56
C GLU A 75 -14.83 0.90 1.58
N LEU A 76 -14.95 1.85 2.52
CA LEU A 76 -16.08 1.88 3.46
C LEU A 76 -17.42 2.04 2.74
N SER A 77 -17.47 2.89 1.71
CA SER A 77 -18.67 3.12 0.91
C SER A 77 -19.05 1.92 0.03
N ALA A 78 -18.08 1.06 -0.30
CA ALA A 78 -18.28 -0.12 -1.12
C ALA A 78 -18.66 -1.38 -0.33
N ARG A 79 -18.80 -1.27 1.00
CA ARG A 79 -19.28 -2.37 1.84
C ARG A 79 -20.75 -2.68 1.52
N GLU A 80 -21.15 -3.92 1.77
CA GLU A 80 -22.55 -4.34 1.64
C GLU A 80 -23.47 -3.53 2.56
N LEU A 81 -23.00 -3.26 3.78
CA LEU A 81 -23.61 -2.35 4.74
C LEU A 81 -22.62 -1.20 5.02
N PRO A 82 -22.63 -0.13 4.21
CA PRO A 82 -21.74 0.99 4.43
C PRO A 82 -22.09 1.72 5.73
N PRO A 83 -21.09 2.17 6.51
CA PRO A 83 -21.34 2.96 7.72
C PRO A 83 -21.99 4.30 7.36
N HIS A 84 -22.56 4.98 8.36
CA HIS A 84 -23.09 6.33 8.15
C HIS A 84 -21.94 7.29 7.73
N PRO A 85 -22.16 8.27 6.85
CA PRO A 85 -21.08 9.15 6.38
C PRO A 85 -20.31 9.89 7.50
N LEU A 86 -20.95 10.17 8.63
CA LEU A 86 -20.32 10.79 9.80
C LEU A 86 -19.42 9.83 10.61
N GLU A 87 -19.53 8.52 10.37
CA GLU A 87 -18.77 7.45 11.03
C GLU A 87 -17.63 6.92 10.13
N MET A 88 -17.50 7.45 8.91
CA MET A 88 -16.42 7.09 8.00
C MET A 88 -15.11 7.79 8.38
N ASN A 89 -14.41 7.26 9.37
CA ASN A 89 -13.10 7.74 9.80
C ASN A 89 -12.11 6.57 10.00
N ASP A 90 -10.80 6.86 10.10
CA ASP A 90 -9.76 5.82 10.19
C ASP A 90 -9.68 5.18 11.58
N SER A 91 -10.15 5.84 12.64
CA SER A 91 -10.04 5.36 14.02
C SER A 91 -11.11 4.34 14.40
N ASP A 92 -12.32 4.48 13.84
CA ASP A 92 -13.53 3.90 14.41
C ASP A 92 -14.15 2.79 13.55
N PHE A 93 -13.55 2.44 12.41
CA PHE A 93 -14.07 1.32 11.62
C PHE A 93 -13.56 -0.03 12.13
N THR A 94 -14.43 -1.03 12.06
CA THR A 94 -14.06 -2.44 12.25
C THR A 94 -13.56 -3.01 10.92
N PRO A 95 -12.31 -3.50 10.83
CA PRO A 95 -11.84 -4.24 9.67
C PRO A 95 -12.67 -5.51 9.46
N ILE A 96 -13.04 -5.81 8.22
CA ILE A 96 -13.82 -7.02 7.88
C ILE A 96 -12.94 -8.06 7.18
N PRO A 97 -13.29 -9.35 7.22
CA PRO A 97 -12.59 -10.39 6.46
C PRO A 97 -12.54 -10.07 4.97
N LEU A 98 -11.41 -10.36 4.33
CA LEU A 98 -11.25 -10.21 2.89
C LEU A 98 -12.14 -11.21 2.14
N THR A 99 -12.90 -10.71 1.16
CA THR A 99 -13.59 -11.54 0.16
C THR A 99 -12.95 -11.38 -1.21
N PRO A 100 -13.11 -12.34 -2.14
CA PRO A 100 -12.58 -12.19 -3.51
C PRO A 100 -13.06 -10.90 -4.19
N ASN A 101 -14.36 -10.60 -4.10
CA ASN A 101 -14.95 -9.38 -4.66
C ASN A 101 -14.41 -8.12 -3.99
N GLY A 102 -14.30 -8.13 -2.65
CA GLY A 102 -13.70 -7.04 -1.89
C GLY A 102 -12.26 -6.78 -2.33
N PHE A 103 -11.45 -7.84 -2.48
CA PHE A 103 -10.06 -7.72 -2.92
C PHE A 103 -9.94 -7.08 -4.31
N HIS A 104 -10.73 -7.54 -5.28
CA HIS A 104 -10.74 -6.94 -6.62
C HIS A 104 -11.18 -5.48 -6.59
N HIS A 105 -12.21 -5.15 -5.80
CA HIS A 105 -12.70 -3.79 -5.66
C HIS A 105 -11.62 -2.86 -5.07
N CYS A 106 -10.97 -3.28 -3.99
CA CYS A 106 -9.98 -2.46 -3.30
C CYS A 106 -8.71 -2.28 -4.12
N ASN A 107 -8.29 -3.30 -4.86
CA ASN A 107 -7.16 -3.16 -5.80
C ASN A 107 -7.48 -2.14 -6.91
N ARG A 108 -8.71 -2.13 -7.44
CA ARG A 108 -9.12 -1.12 -8.43
C ARG A 108 -9.11 0.29 -7.84
N LEU A 109 -9.71 0.49 -6.67
CA LEU A 109 -9.67 1.78 -5.97
C LEU A 109 -8.24 2.24 -5.72
N PHE A 110 -7.38 1.34 -5.23
CA PHE A 110 -6.00 1.67 -4.92
C PHE A 110 -5.20 2.05 -6.18
N LEU A 111 -5.30 1.27 -7.27
CA LEU A 111 -4.63 1.61 -8.53
C LEU A 111 -5.11 2.95 -9.11
N SER A 112 -6.41 3.23 -9.04
CA SER A 112 -6.96 4.53 -9.44
C SER A 112 -6.43 5.68 -8.58
N ALA A 113 -6.38 5.49 -7.26
CA ALA A 113 -5.86 6.50 -6.35
C ALA A 113 -4.34 6.71 -6.51
N LEU A 114 -3.57 5.67 -6.86
CA LEU A 114 -2.13 5.79 -7.18
C LEU A 114 -1.87 6.64 -8.43
N LEU A 115 -2.71 6.55 -9.46
CA LEU A 115 -2.60 7.41 -10.64
C LEU A 115 -2.83 8.89 -10.28
N GLN A 116 -3.80 9.16 -9.38
CA GLN A 116 -4.05 10.51 -8.87
C GLN A 116 -2.90 11.00 -7.99
N PHE A 117 -2.40 10.14 -7.09
CA PHE A 117 -1.24 10.41 -6.25
C PHE A 117 -0.04 10.81 -7.11
N GLY A 118 0.31 10.01 -8.12
CA GLY A 118 1.43 10.30 -9.01
C GLY A 118 1.32 11.68 -9.67
N SER A 119 0.12 12.01 -10.18
CA SER A 119 -0.14 13.29 -10.85
C SER A 119 -0.07 14.50 -9.90
N ARG A 120 -0.42 14.33 -8.62
CA ARG A 120 -0.40 15.40 -7.61
C ARG A 120 0.98 15.58 -6.98
N ALA A 121 1.65 14.50 -6.67
CA ALA A 121 2.97 14.50 -6.03
C ALA A 121 4.09 14.92 -7.01
N PHE A 122 3.96 14.50 -8.27
CA PHE A 122 4.97 14.66 -9.32
C PHE A 122 4.33 15.27 -10.58
N PRO A 123 4.37 16.60 -10.77
CA PRO A 123 3.78 17.25 -11.94
C PRO A 123 4.23 16.66 -13.29
N GLU A 124 5.45 16.15 -13.34
CA GLU A 124 6.07 15.52 -14.51
C GLU A 124 5.37 14.20 -14.86
N PHE A 125 4.82 13.50 -13.87
CA PHE A 125 4.02 12.30 -14.07
C PHE A 125 2.79 12.59 -14.93
N ALA A 126 2.21 13.80 -14.85
CA ALA A 126 1.06 14.18 -15.67
C ALA A 126 1.38 14.21 -17.17
N LEU A 127 2.65 14.45 -17.55
CA LEU A 127 3.12 14.53 -18.93
C LEU A 127 3.34 13.16 -19.59
N LEU A 128 3.41 12.09 -18.79
CA LEU A 128 3.62 10.74 -19.28
C LEU A 128 2.40 10.22 -20.06
N SER A 129 2.66 9.30 -20.99
CA SER A 129 1.62 8.52 -21.68
C SER A 129 0.83 7.64 -20.71
N LYS A 130 -0.31 7.10 -21.15
CA LYS A 130 -1.14 6.23 -20.30
C LYS A 130 -0.40 4.93 -19.97
N GLU A 131 0.37 4.41 -20.92
CA GLU A 131 1.15 3.19 -20.83
C GLU A 131 2.28 3.34 -19.82
N GLU A 132 3.02 4.46 -19.86
CA GLU A 132 4.08 4.78 -18.90
C GLU A 132 3.52 4.96 -17.48
N LYS A 133 2.42 5.71 -17.33
CA LYS A 133 1.74 5.89 -16.03
C LYS A 133 1.32 4.55 -15.44
N TRP A 134 0.71 3.69 -16.27
CA TRP A 134 0.26 2.37 -15.85
C TRP A 134 1.43 1.46 -15.44
N SER A 135 2.52 1.48 -16.22
CA SER A 135 3.73 0.73 -15.91
C SER A 135 4.30 1.16 -14.54
N ILE A 136 4.47 2.46 -14.31
CA ILE A 136 5.00 2.98 -13.03
C ILE A 136 4.08 2.57 -11.87
N VAL A 137 2.77 2.79 -12.01
CA VAL A 137 1.80 2.50 -10.94
C VAL A 137 1.77 1.01 -10.59
N THR A 138 1.79 0.11 -11.57
CA THR A 138 1.74 -1.34 -11.30
C THR A 138 3.01 -1.86 -10.63
N HIS A 139 4.20 -1.35 -11.00
CA HIS A 139 5.45 -1.68 -10.32
C HIS A 139 5.52 -1.11 -8.90
N PHE A 140 4.99 0.10 -8.69
CA PHE A 140 4.92 0.74 -7.38
C PHE A 140 3.91 0.05 -6.46
N PHE A 141 2.75 -0.34 -7.00
CA PHE A 141 1.62 -0.93 -6.28
C PHE A 141 2.04 -2.08 -5.37
N CYS A 142 2.73 -3.11 -5.89
CA CYS A 142 3.11 -4.28 -5.10
C CYS A 142 4.00 -3.93 -3.91
N ARG A 143 4.98 -3.02 -4.11
CA ARG A 143 5.95 -2.65 -3.08
C ARG A 143 5.32 -1.78 -2.00
N PHE A 144 4.55 -0.79 -2.42
CA PHE A 144 3.87 0.10 -1.50
C PHE A 144 2.85 -0.67 -0.65
N ARG A 145 2.10 -1.58 -1.28
CA ARG A 145 1.12 -2.41 -0.61
C ARG A 145 1.73 -3.19 0.54
N LEU A 146 2.84 -3.88 0.31
CA LEU A 146 3.53 -4.66 1.34
C LEU A 146 3.97 -3.79 2.53
N PHE A 147 4.52 -2.61 2.24
CA PHE A 147 4.95 -1.68 3.28
C PHE A 147 3.78 -1.14 4.11
N GLU A 148 2.74 -0.63 3.45
CA GLU A 148 1.59 -0.02 4.10
C GLU A 148 0.80 -1.05 4.92
N TYR A 149 0.60 -2.25 4.37
CA TYR A 149 -0.21 -3.28 5.02
C TYR A 149 0.45 -3.79 6.29
N GLY A 150 1.77 -4.03 6.24
CA GLY A 150 2.55 -4.41 7.42
C GLY A 150 2.51 -3.32 8.49
N TYR A 151 2.75 -2.06 8.10
CA TYR A 151 2.69 -0.94 9.04
C TYR A 151 1.32 -0.82 9.73
N ARG A 152 0.22 -0.88 8.98
CA ARG A 152 -1.13 -0.76 9.56
C ARG A 152 -1.54 -1.98 10.37
N ALA A 153 -1.11 -3.18 9.96
CA ALA A 153 -1.36 -4.40 10.72
C ALA A 153 -0.66 -4.34 12.09
N ASP A 154 0.61 -3.90 12.13
CA ASP A 154 1.36 -3.71 13.38
C ASP A 154 0.66 -2.73 14.35
N GLN A 155 -0.02 -1.70 13.82
CA GLN A 155 -0.78 -0.74 14.64
C GLN A 155 -2.14 -1.29 15.09
N ARG A 156 -2.85 -2.02 14.23
CA ARG A 156 -4.25 -2.41 14.48
C ARG A 156 -4.41 -3.79 15.11
N PHE A 157 -3.47 -4.69 14.87
CA PHE A 157 -3.50 -6.07 15.35
C PHE A 157 -2.26 -6.42 16.19
N PRO A 158 -1.91 -5.63 17.22
CA PRO A 158 -0.67 -5.83 17.98
C PRO A 158 -0.60 -7.20 18.69
N ASN A 159 -1.76 -7.82 18.94
CA ASN A 159 -1.88 -9.11 19.62
C ASN A 159 -2.21 -10.26 18.66
N ASP A 160 -2.34 -9.99 17.36
CA ASP A 160 -2.67 -10.99 16.35
C ASP A 160 -1.76 -10.83 15.12
N PRO A 161 -0.51 -11.32 15.20
CA PRO A 161 0.47 -11.20 14.12
C PRO A 161 0.12 -12.04 12.89
N GLY A 162 -0.92 -12.87 12.96
CA GLY A 162 -1.45 -13.63 11.83
C GLY A 162 -2.41 -12.83 10.95
N ARG A 163 -2.87 -11.66 11.42
CA ARG A 163 -3.73 -10.76 10.65
C ARG A 163 -2.92 -9.68 9.94
N GLU A 164 -3.12 -9.60 8.64
CA GLU A 164 -2.57 -8.52 7.80
C GLU A 164 -3.70 -7.75 7.14
N PHE A 165 -3.49 -6.48 6.84
CA PHE A 165 -4.42 -5.77 5.95
C PHE A 165 -4.25 -6.30 4.52
N SER A 166 -5.37 -6.44 3.80
CA SER A 166 -5.38 -6.72 2.35
C SER A 166 -6.05 -5.62 1.52
N GLY A 167 -6.71 -4.70 2.21
CA GLY A 167 -7.22 -3.43 1.72
C GLY A 167 -7.06 -2.37 2.81
N TYR A 168 -7.62 -1.19 2.61
CA TYR A 168 -7.67 -0.16 3.64
C TYR A 168 -8.57 -0.56 4.82
N THR A 169 -9.62 -1.33 4.57
CA THR A 169 -10.68 -1.65 5.54
C THR A 169 -10.93 -3.15 5.74
N MET A 170 -10.07 -3.98 5.15
CA MET A 170 -10.19 -5.44 5.18
C MET A 170 -8.91 -6.12 5.61
N TYR A 171 -9.04 -7.20 6.36
CA TYR A 171 -7.93 -8.02 6.81
C TYR A 171 -7.97 -9.42 6.19
N VAL A 172 -6.81 -10.06 6.18
CA VAL A 172 -6.62 -11.46 5.81
C VAL A 172 -5.85 -12.16 6.92
N ASP A 173 -6.15 -13.44 7.14
CA ASP A 173 -5.40 -14.33 8.01
C ASP A 173 -5.27 -15.71 7.34
N ALA A 174 -4.60 -16.64 8.02
CA ALA A 174 -4.35 -17.98 7.49
C ALA A 174 -5.63 -18.76 7.17
N GLU A 175 -6.70 -18.58 7.96
CA GLU A 175 -7.98 -19.26 7.74
C GLU A 175 -8.71 -18.70 6.51
N ILE A 176 -8.70 -17.37 6.36
CA ILE A 176 -9.27 -16.71 5.17
C ILE A 176 -8.53 -17.14 3.92
N VAL A 177 -7.20 -17.22 3.93
CA VAL A 177 -6.40 -17.67 2.77
C VAL A 177 -6.75 -19.09 2.36
N GLN A 178 -6.89 -20.00 3.33
CA GLN A 178 -7.24 -21.41 3.06
C GLN A 178 -8.61 -21.54 2.38
N ASN A 179 -9.55 -20.66 2.71
CA ASN A 179 -10.91 -20.69 2.20
C ASN A 179 -11.18 -19.68 1.07
N PHE A 180 -10.14 -18.97 0.60
CA PHE A 180 -10.32 -17.83 -0.30
C PHE A 180 -10.85 -18.23 -1.68
N TYR A 181 -10.49 -19.43 -2.15
CA TYR A 181 -10.98 -20.03 -3.39
C TYR A 181 -11.57 -21.42 -3.08
N PRO A 182 -12.88 -21.50 -2.78
CA PRO A 182 -13.51 -22.76 -2.35
C PRO A 182 -13.50 -23.86 -3.42
N ASP A 183 -13.29 -23.52 -4.70
CA ASP A 183 -13.54 -24.41 -5.84
C ASP A 183 -12.36 -25.27 -6.30
N ASP A 184 -11.17 -25.15 -5.69
CA ASP A 184 -9.96 -25.83 -6.18
C ASP A 184 -9.74 -27.23 -5.59
N VAL A 185 -10.54 -27.64 -4.60
CA VAL A 185 -10.41 -28.94 -3.91
C VAL A 185 -11.38 -29.99 -4.45
N ALA A 186 -12.58 -29.58 -4.89
CA ALA A 186 -13.60 -30.51 -5.41
C ALA A 186 -13.27 -31.11 -6.79
N ASN A 187 -12.39 -30.47 -7.57
CA ASN A 187 -11.99 -30.93 -8.90
C ASN A 187 -10.69 -31.74 -8.95
N ARG A 188 -10.01 -31.98 -7.80
CA ARG A 188 -8.77 -32.79 -7.75
C ARG A 188 -8.97 -34.27 -7.48
N SER A 189 -10.22 -34.71 -7.22
CA SER A 189 -10.55 -36.11 -6.94
C SER A 189 -11.10 -36.89 -8.15
N VAL A 190 -11.04 -36.33 -9.37
CA VAL A 190 -11.40 -37.06 -10.60
C VAL A 190 -10.17 -37.16 -11.50
N SER A 191 -9.26 -38.06 -11.13
CA SER A 191 -8.30 -38.65 -12.06
C SER A 191 -8.39 -40.16 -11.87
N ILE A 192 -9.22 -40.79 -12.70
CA ILE A 192 -9.24 -42.23 -12.96
C ILE A 192 -8.33 -42.46 -14.16
#